data_AF-A0A8H6I8V2-F1
#
_entry.id   AF-A0A8H6I8V2-F1
#
_cell.length_a   1.000
_cell.length_b   1.000
_cell.length_c   1.000
_cell.angle_alpha   90.00
_cell.angle_beta   90.00
_cell.angle_gamma   90.00
#
_symmetry.space_group_name_H-M   'P 1'
#
loop_
_entity.id
_entity.type
_entity.pdbx_description
1 polymer ?
#
loop_
_entity_poly.entity_id
_entity_poly.type
_entity_poly.pdbx_seq_one_letter_code
_entity_poly.pdbx_strand_id
1 'polypeptide(L)'
;MASTASSSISESGSGSAFEGSSSTSGTSAAAPFVSIPSDITNVTVGTLANLAGLVPGDYDDQPESLRLRLVSIQLGLLQRAAQRIQFCLHHELAARHLPGLVANYRAVQDLISVPSILINAIAYTPYFARFCTTDAGRGLTVLQTRRITALSGAEANKLDHENVAEITQFYSTLLLLQGQEGIPPEDKRAVIIRLKRWRTMFKNFAITEQQIERCLGSLEGATGELRSMIQVAKVLLEAPLKRCASGETCERNVDDGKAPLLNCSRCKTAVYCGPAHQQAAWREHKPICYAPSF
;
A
#
# COMPACT_ATOMS: atom_id res chain seq x y z
N MET A 1 -30.75 22.32 40.45
CA MET A 1 -30.51 21.53 41.68
C MET A 1 -29.18 20.83 41.48
N ALA A 2 -28.04 21.48 41.74
CA ALA A 2 -27.42 21.60 43.06
C ALA A 2 -27.25 20.23 43.75
N SER A 3 -26.05 19.66 43.73
CA SER A 3 -25.23 19.56 44.95
C SER A 3 -23.92 18.80 44.67
N THR A 4 -22.86 19.35 45.25
CA THR A 4 -21.50 18.87 45.43
C THR A 4 -21.39 17.58 46.25
N ALA A 5 -20.37 16.77 45.98
CA ALA A 5 -19.73 15.93 47.00
C ALA A 5 -18.24 15.76 46.72
N SER A 6 -17.45 16.45 47.53
CA SER A 6 -16.00 16.28 47.69
C SER A 6 -15.69 14.95 48.37
N SER A 7 -14.57 14.33 48.03
CA SER A 7 -13.95 13.30 48.88
C SER A 7 -12.43 13.44 48.79
N SER A 8 -11.88 13.91 49.90
CA SER A 8 -10.47 14.00 50.26
C SER A 8 -9.95 12.63 50.65
N ILE A 9 -8.87 12.18 50.01
CA ILE A 9 -8.07 11.03 50.45
C ILE A 9 -6.69 11.55 50.83
N SER A 10 -6.35 11.34 52.10
CA SER A 10 -5.04 11.51 52.70
C SER A 10 -4.27 10.19 52.58
N GLU A 11 -3.08 10.20 51.97
CA GLU A 11 -2.10 9.14 52.15
C GLU A 11 -0.72 9.71 52.45
N SER A 12 -0.20 9.23 53.56
CA SER A 12 1.07 9.54 54.18
C SER A 12 2.12 8.50 53.79
N GLY A 13 3.31 8.98 53.43
CA GLY A 13 4.59 8.36 53.79
C GLY A 13 5.11 7.25 52.88
N SER A 14 6.26 7.49 52.26
CA SER A 14 7.55 6.88 52.67
C SER A 14 8.60 7.14 51.58
N GLY A 15 9.72 7.74 51.99
CA GLY A 15 10.86 8.03 51.14
C GLY A 15 11.66 6.77 50.86
N SER A 16 12.04 6.59 49.60
CA SER A 16 13.06 5.66 49.15
C SER A 16 14.10 6.47 48.38
N ALA A 17 15.33 6.46 48.90
CA ALA A 17 16.50 7.06 48.27
C ALA A 17 16.88 6.24 47.05
N PHE A 18 16.89 6.88 45.88
CA PHE A 18 17.30 6.27 44.62
C PHE A 18 18.78 6.63 44.37
N GLU A 19 19.66 5.64 44.45
CA GLU A 19 21.08 5.77 44.15
C GLU A 19 21.29 5.99 42.64
N GLY A 20 22.04 7.04 42.32
CA GLY A 20 22.34 7.45 40.96
C GLY A 20 23.28 6.48 40.25
N SER A 21 22.78 5.83 39.21
CA SER A 21 23.61 5.14 38.22
C SER A 21 23.94 6.11 37.09
N SER A 22 25.20 6.53 37.03
CA SER A 22 25.77 7.39 35.99
C SER A 22 25.79 6.66 34.65
N SER A 23 24.83 6.97 33.78
CA SER A 23 24.81 6.51 32.40
C SER A 23 25.77 7.35 31.56
N THR A 24 26.78 6.69 31.00
CA THR A 24 27.69 7.25 30.01
C THR A 24 26.92 7.59 28.73
N SER A 25 26.85 8.88 28.44
CA SER A 25 26.25 9.46 27.25
C SER A 25 27.10 9.13 26.01
N GLY A 26 26.77 8.01 25.36
CA GLY A 26 27.23 7.72 24.01
C GLY A 26 26.74 8.82 23.06
N THR A 27 27.68 9.59 22.51
CA THR A 27 27.43 10.65 21.55
C THR A 27 26.91 10.03 20.25
N SER A 28 25.59 9.93 20.12
CA SER A 28 24.94 9.56 18.85
C SER A 28 25.27 10.65 17.84
N ALA A 29 26.18 10.35 16.90
CA ALA A 29 26.51 11.24 15.81
C ALA A 29 25.23 11.51 15.00
N ALA A 30 24.69 12.72 15.12
CA ALA A 30 23.55 13.15 14.33
C ALA A 30 23.91 12.99 12.84
N ALA A 31 23.12 12.19 12.12
CA ALA A 31 23.30 12.05 10.68
C ALA A 31 23.26 13.43 10.02
N PRO A 32 24.19 13.74 9.09
CA PRO A 32 24.28 15.06 8.48
C PRO A 32 22.95 15.45 7.83
N PHE A 33 22.56 16.71 8.03
CA PHE A 33 21.32 17.27 7.50
C PHE A 33 21.45 17.38 5.96
N VAL A 34 20.94 16.38 5.24
CA VAL A 34 20.86 16.42 3.78
C VAL A 34 19.81 17.45 3.39
N SER A 35 20.20 18.51 2.68
CA SER A 35 19.27 19.50 2.14
C SER A 35 18.31 18.84 1.17
N ILE A 36 17.01 19.07 1.32
CA ILE A 36 15.99 18.54 0.40
C ILE A 36 16.09 19.31 -0.93
N PRO A 37 16.35 18.63 -2.06
CA PRO A 37 16.38 19.26 -3.37
C PRO A 37 15.05 19.96 -3.71
N SER A 38 15.09 21.08 -4.42
CA SER A 38 13.89 21.89 -4.68
C SER A 38 12.86 21.18 -5.55
N ASP A 39 13.30 20.34 -6.49
CA ASP A 39 12.47 19.53 -7.37
C ASP A 39 11.65 18.48 -6.59
N ILE A 40 12.12 18.02 -5.42
CA ILE A 40 11.38 17.09 -4.55
C ILE A 40 10.07 17.69 -4.02
N THR A 41 9.99 19.03 -3.93
CA THR A 41 8.78 19.70 -3.45
C THR A 41 7.65 19.74 -4.49
N ASN A 42 7.97 19.58 -5.78
CA ASN A 42 7.01 19.54 -6.87
C ASN A 42 6.77 18.09 -7.33
N VAL A 43 5.87 17.40 -6.65
CA VAL A 43 5.61 15.98 -6.90
C VAL A 43 4.97 15.77 -8.26
N THR A 44 5.65 15.05 -9.15
CA THR A 44 5.16 14.66 -10.47
C THR A 44 5.37 13.17 -10.72
N VAL A 45 4.73 12.63 -11.75
CA VAL A 45 5.02 11.24 -12.20
C VAL A 45 6.49 11.09 -12.61
N GLY A 46 7.09 12.12 -13.21
CA GLY A 46 8.50 12.10 -13.61
C GLY A 46 9.45 11.99 -12.42
N THR A 47 9.22 12.77 -11.36
CA THR A 47 10.07 12.72 -10.15
C THR A 47 9.94 11.39 -9.42
N LEU A 48 8.73 10.83 -9.33
CA LEU A 48 8.51 9.50 -8.75
C LEU A 48 9.15 8.39 -9.61
N ALA A 49 9.06 8.49 -10.94
CA ALA A 49 9.67 7.54 -11.86
C ALA A 49 11.20 7.60 -11.84
N ASN A 50 11.81 8.79 -11.69
CA ASN A 50 13.26 8.91 -11.60
C ASN A 50 13.79 8.32 -10.28
N LEU A 51 13.13 8.59 -9.14
CA LEU A 51 13.49 7.97 -7.86
C LEU A 51 13.40 6.42 -7.92
N ALA A 52 12.49 5.89 -8.75
CA ALA A 52 12.35 4.47 -8.99
C ALA A 52 13.34 3.88 -10.01
N GLY A 53 14.21 4.68 -10.60
CA GLY A 53 15.15 4.27 -11.65
C GLY A 53 14.46 3.83 -12.95
N LEU A 54 13.30 4.43 -13.27
CA LEU A 54 12.53 4.11 -14.49
C LEU A 54 12.78 5.09 -15.63
N VAL A 55 13.27 6.28 -15.30
CA VAL A 55 13.69 7.30 -16.26
C VAL A 55 15.03 7.87 -15.77
N PRO A 56 15.95 8.21 -16.68
CA PRO A 56 17.21 8.84 -16.29
C PRO A 56 16.99 10.15 -15.53
N GLY A 57 17.87 10.47 -14.59
CA GLY A 57 17.82 11.74 -13.86
C GLY A 57 18.74 11.83 -12.65
N ASP A 58 18.57 12.90 -11.87
CA ASP A 58 19.53 13.32 -10.84
C ASP A 58 19.69 12.33 -9.68
N TYR A 59 18.77 11.36 -9.57
CA TYR A 59 18.77 10.36 -8.50
C TYR A 59 19.39 9.00 -8.88
N ASP A 60 19.85 8.81 -10.12
CA ASP A 60 20.29 7.48 -10.61
C ASP A 60 21.49 6.92 -9.81
N ASP A 61 22.44 7.78 -9.44
CA ASP A 61 23.64 7.42 -8.68
C ASP A 61 23.43 7.47 -7.15
N GLN A 62 22.21 7.79 -6.68
CA GLN A 62 21.95 7.98 -5.27
C GLN A 62 21.68 6.64 -4.55
N PRO A 63 22.16 6.49 -3.30
CA PRO A 63 21.93 5.28 -2.53
C PRO A 63 20.43 5.05 -2.29
N GLU A 64 20.01 3.78 -2.29
CA GLU A 64 18.60 3.38 -2.10
C GLU A 64 17.98 4.01 -0.84
N SER A 65 18.74 4.12 0.25
CA SER A 65 18.28 4.73 1.51
C SER A 65 17.91 6.21 1.34
N LEU A 66 18.64 6.96 0.52
CA LEU A 66 18.30 8.34 0.20
C LEU A 66 17.07 8.40 -0.70
N ARG A 67 17.02 7.57 -1.76
CA ARG A 67 15.87 7.53 -2.68
C ARG A 67 14.58 7.15 -1.96
N LEU A 68 14.62 6.18 -1.04
CA LEU A 68 13.52 5.81 -0.16
C LEU A 68 13.03 7.01 0.65
N ARG A 69 13.93 7.73 1.33
CA ARG A 69 13.58 8.92 2.11
C ARG A 69 12.92 10.00 1.24
N LEU A 70 13.44 10.24 0.04
CA LEU A 70 12.90 11.24 -0.89
C LEU A 70 11.51 10.84 -1.40
N VAL A 71 11.28 9.56 -1.72
CA VAL A 71 9.95 9.04 -2.08
C VAL A 71 8.97 9.20 -0.93
N SER A 72 9.35 8.88 0.31
CA SER A 72 8.50 9.08 1.48
C SER A 72 8.11 10.56 1.66
N ILE A 73 9.04 11.49 1.43
CA ILE A 73 8.75 12.93 1.45
C ILE A 73 7.75 13.32 0.35
N GLN A 74 7.95 12.85 -0.89
CA GLN A 74 7.03 13.15 -2.00
C GLN A 74 5.64 12.58 -1.75
N LEU A 75 5.53 11.34 -1.25
CA LEU A 75 4.23 10.75 -0.92
C LEU A 75 3.55 11.50 0.23
N GLY A 76 4.29 11.94 1.26
CA GLY A 76 3.74 12.78 2.32
C GLY A 76 3.30 14.18 1.85
N LEU A 77 3.97 14.76 0.85
CA LEU A 77 3.51 15.99 0.19
C LEU A 77 2.23 15.72 -0.62
N LEU A 78 2.21 14.64 -1.39
CA LEU A 78 1.07 14.25 -2.23
C LEU A 78 -0.18 13.96 -1.41
N GLN A 79 -0.06 13.26 -0.28
CA GLN A 79 -1.15 12.97 0.66
C GLN A 79 -1.85 14.25 1.18
N ARG A 80 -1.14 15.38 1.22
CA ARG A 80 -1.68 16.69 1.64
C ARG A 80 -2.29 17.48 0.48
N ALA A 81 -2.07 17.08 -0.77
CA ALA A 81 -2.67 17.73 -1.93
C ALA A 81 -4.17 17.41 -2.05
N ALA A 82 -4.89 18.17 -2.88
CA ALA A 82 -6.30 17.86 -3.15
C ALA A 82 -6.46 16.44 -3.72
N GLN A 83 -7.50 15.70 -3.28
CA GLN A 83 -7.73 14.30 -3.68
C GLN A 83 -7.73 14.12 -5.21
N ARG A 84 -8.29 15.08 -5.96
CA ARG A 84 -8.28 15.06 -7.43
C ARG A 84 -6.85 15.00 -8.02
N ILE A 85 -5.90 15.73 -7.43
CA ILE A 85 -4.50 15.75 -7.85
C ILE A 85 -3.85 14.39 -7.55
N GLN A 86 -4.06 13.88 -6.33
CA GLN A 86 -3.58 12.56 -5.92
C GLN A 86 -4.05 11.48 -6.89
N PHE A 87 -5.35 11.46 -7.20
CA PHE A 87 -5.96 10.50 -8.11
C PHE A 87 -5.34 10.59 -9.52
N CYS A 88 -5.19 11.80 -10.07
CA CYS A 88 -4.60 11.96 -11.40
C CYS A 88 -3.17 11.43 -11.43
N LEU A 89 -2.33 11.80 -10.46
CA LEU A 89 -0.92 11.37 -10.40
C LEU A 89 -0.78 9.86 -10.20
N HIS A 90 -1.54 9.24 -9.28
CA HIS A 90 -1.50 7.79 -9.07
C HIS A 90 -1.99 7.01 -10.30
N HIS A 91 -3.06 7.47 -10.96
CA HIS A 91 -3.56 6.82 -12.19
C HIS A 91 -2.57 6.95 -13.34
N GLU A 92 -1.92 8.11 -13.48
CA GLU A 92 -0.91 8.33 -14.50
C GLU A 92 0.35 7.50 -14.25
N LEU A 93 0.85 7.48 -13.01
CA LEU A 93 1.98 6.63 -12.59
C LEU A 93 1.69 5.16 -12.88
N ALA A 94 0.50 4.68 -12.49
CA ALA A 94 0.12 3.29 -12.72
C ALA A 94 -0.01 2.94 -14.20
N ALA A 95 -0.64 3.81 -15.00
CA ALA A 95 -0.79 3.55 -16.42
C ALA A 95 0.56 3.54 -17.16
N ARG A 96 1.47 4.46 -16.84
CA ARG A 96 2.73 4.63 -17.59
C ARG A 96 3.84 3.70 -17.11
N HIS A 97 3.96 3.48 -15.81
CA HIS A 97 5.20 2.96 -15.21
C HIS A 97 5.05 1.65 -14.44
N LEU A 98 3.83 1.12 -14.27
CA LEU A 98 3.62 -0.09 -13.48
C LEU A 98 4.42 -1.32 -13.94
N PRO A 99 4.57 -1.62 -15.26
CA PRO A 99 5.41 -2.73 -15.70
C PRO A 99 6.88 -2.58 -15.27
N GLY A 100 7.43 -1.37 -15.40
CA GLY A 100 8.80 -1.06 -14.99
C GLY A 100 8.98 -1.11 -13.48
N LEU A 101 8.02 -0.56 -12.71
CA LEU A 101 8.02 -0.67 -11.24
C LEU A 101 8.05 -2.14 -10.81
N VAL A 102 7.23 -2.98 -11.43
CA VAL A 102 7.16 -4.41 -11.07
C VAL A 102 8.42 -5.16 -11.51
N ALA A 103 9.02 -4.81 -12.65
CA ALA A 103 10.32 -5.36 -13.05
C ALA A 103 11.42 -5.01 -12.03
N ASN A 104 11.53 -3.74 -11.63
CA ASN A 104 12.49 -3.29 -10.63
C ASN A 104 12.21 -3.93 -9.26
N TYR A 105 10.94 -4.03 -8.86
CA TYR A 105 10.55 -4.70 -7.63
C TYR A 105 10.94 -6.18 -7.63
N ARG A 106 10.83 -6.90 -8.75
CA ARG A 106 11.29 -8.29 -8.88
C ARG A 106 12.81 -8.42 -8.80
N ALA A 107 13.55 -7.42 -9.26
CA ALA A 107 15.02 -7.43 -9.30
C ALA A 107 15.67 -7.23 -7.92
N VAL A 108 15.01 -6.55 -6.99
CA VAL A 108 15.50 -6.36 -5.61
C VAL A 108 15.07 -7.50 -4.69
N GLN A 109 15.77 -7.74 -3.57
CA GLN A 109 15.34 -8.74 -2.56
C GLN A 109 14.63 -8.11 -1.36
N ASP A 110 14.79 -6.80 -1.16
CA ASP A 110 14.23 -6.09 -0.03
C ASP A 110 12.70 -6.08 -0.06
N LEU A 111 12.10 -6.14 1.13
CA LEU A 111 10.66 -5.98 1.34
C LEU A 111 10.21 -4.52 1.17
N ILE A 112 11.10 -3.60 1.50
CA ILE A 112 10.88 -2.15 1.43
C ILE A 112 11.95 -1.58 0.52
N SER A 113 11.50 -1.12 -0.62
CA SER A 113 12.29 -0.55 -1.70
C SER A 113 11.46 0.55 -2.35
N VAL A 114 12.09 1.45 -3.12
CA VAL A 114 11.33 2.48 -3.83
C VAL A 114 10.22 1.87 -4.72
N PRO A 115 10.49 0.82 -5.53
CA PRO A 115 9.44 0.19 -6.33
C PRO A 115 8.29 -0.35 -5.49
N SER A 116 8.55 -1.00 -4.35
CA SER A 116 7.47 -1.59 -3.53
C SER A 116 6.57 -0.52 -2.93
N ILE A 117 7.14 0.58 -2.43
CA ILE A 117 6.37 1.71 -1.87
C ILE A 117 5.51 2.35 -2.95
N LEU A 118 6.07 2.61 -4.12
CA LEU A 118 5.32 3.23 -5.22
C LEU A 118 4.23 2.32 -5.77
N ILE A 119 4.47 1.00 -5.88
CA ILE A 119 3.44 0.04 -6.26
C ILE A 119 2.31 0.05 -5.22
N ASN A 120 2.64 0.03 -3.93
CA ASN A 120 1.61 0.06 -2.88
C ASN A 120 0.79 1.36 -2.93
N ALA A 121 1.44 2.50 -3.18
CA ALA A 121 0.77 3.79 -3.32
C ALA A 121 -0.25 3.84 -4.48
N ILE A 122 -0.06 3.02 -5.52
CA ILE A 122 -0.98 2.92 -6.67
C ILE A 122 -1.81 1.64 -6.69
N ALA A 123 -1.71 0.78 -5.68
CA ALA A 123 -2.34 -0.55 -5.68
C ALA A 123 -3.88 -0.48 -5.61
N TYR A 124 -4.42 0.66 -5.16
CA TYR A 124 -5.87 0.93 -5.16
C TYR A 124 -6.40 1.32 -6.55
N THR A 125 -5.53 1.60 -7.51
CA THR A 125 -5.95 2.08 -8.84
C THR A 125 -6.53 0.94 -9.67
N PRO A 126 -7.49 1.24 -10.57
CA PRO A 126 -8.01 0.27 -11.52
C PRO A 126 -6.93 -0.32 -12.45
N TYR A 127 -5.88 0.44 -12.74
CA TYR A 127 -4.74 -0.03 -13.54
C TYR A 127 -3.99 -1.15 -12.84
N PHE A 128 -3.78 -1.07 -11.53
CA PHE A 128 -3.12 -2.14 -10.79
C PHE A 128 -3.94 -3.43 -10.79
N ALA A 129 -5.25 -3.33 -10.52
CA ALA A 129 -6.15 -4.47 -10.59
C ALA A 129 -6.14 -5.14 -11.99
N ARG A 130 -6.18 -4.34 -13.07
CA ARG A 130 -6.04 -4.86 -14.45
C ARG A 130 -4.67 -5.48 -14.68
N PHE A 131 -3.60 -4.86 -14.22
CA PHE A 131 -2.24 -5.36 -14.41
C PHE A 131 -2.04 -6.74 -13.76
N CYS A 132 -2.61 -6.96 -12.57
CA CYS A 132 -2.55 -8.25 -11.88
C CYS A 132 -3.16 -9.42 -12.66
N THR A 133 -4.01 -9.18 -13.68
CA THR A 133 -4.56 -10.24 -14.54
C THR A 133 -3.68 -10.57 -15.74
N THR A 134 -2.68 -9.73 -16.04
CA THR A 134 -1.68 -9.95 -17.10
C THR A 134 -0.53 -10.83 -16.61
N ASP A 135 0.20 -11.45 -17.53
CA ASP A 135 1.34 -12.31 -17.18
C ASP A 135 2.45 -11.55 -16.45
N ALA A 136 2.71 -10.29 -16.82
CA ALA A 136 3.69 -9.45 -16.15
C ALA A 136 3.34 -9.18 -14.67
N GLY A 137 2.03 -9.11 -14.36
CA GLY A 137 1.54 -8.86 -13.02
C GLY A 137 1.38 -10.10 -12.14
N ARG A 138 1.34 -11.32 -12.70
CA ARG A 138 1.11 -12.55 -11.91
C ARG A 138 2.27 -12.88 -10.96
N GLY A 139 1.95 -13.56 -9.86
CA GLY A 139 2.95 -14.12 -8.94
C GLY A 139 3.59 -13.10 -7.97
N LEU A 140 3.03 -11.88 -7.87
CA LEU A 140 3.48 -10.89 -6.90
C LEU A 140 3.17 -11.33 -5.46
N THR A 141 2.03 -12.01 -5.23
CA THR A 141 1.74 -12.55 -3.89
C THR A 141 2.78 -13.57 -3.46
N VAL A 142 3.11 -14.54 -4.32
CA VAL A 142 4.12 -15.57 -4.03
C VAL A 142 5.48 -14.94 -3.74
N LEU A 143 5.87 -13.94 -4.54
CA LEU A 143 7.11 -13.19 -4.34
C LEU A 143 7.14 -12.50 -2.97
N GLN A 144 6.08 -11.76 -2.63
CA GLN A 144 5.99 -11.06 -1.34
C GLN A 144 5.95 -12.04 -0.16
N THR A 145 5.25 -13.17 -0.29
CA THR A 145 5.27 -14.23 0.74
C THR A 145 6.68 -14.72 1.00
N ARG A 146 7.44 -15.07 -0.05
CA ARG A 146 8.82 -15.55 0.06
C ARG A 146 9.74 -14.53 0.71
N ARG A 147 9.61 -13.24 0.38
CA ARG A 147 10.42 -12.20 1.02
C ARG A 147 10.10 -12.04 2.50
N ILE A 148 8.82 -12.12 2.88
CA ILE A 148 8.45 -12.09 4.29
C ILE A 148 9.04 -13.30 5.02
N THR A 149 8.95 -14.51 4.45
CA THR A 149 9.49 -15.71 5.09
C THR A 149 11.01 -15.71 5.17
N ALA A 150 11.69 -15.16 4.16
CA ALA A 150 13.15 -15.10 4.07
C ALA A 150 13.84 -14.23 5.14
N LEU A 151 13.16 -13.24 5.73
CA LEU A 151 13.78 -12.44 6.79
C LEU A 151 14.20 -13.33 7.96
N SER A 152 15.42 -13.15 8.45
CA SER A 152 15.86 -13.73 9.71
C SER A 152 15.05 -13.16 10.88
N GLY A 153 15.08 -13.85 12.03
CA GLY A 153 14.46 -13.36 13.26
C GLY A 153 15.02 -12.00 13.71
N ALA A 154 16.31 -11.73 13.46
CA ALA A 154 16.95 -10.46 13.80
C ALA A 154 16.48 -9.32 12.90
N GLU A 155 16.40 -9.53 11.58
CA GLU A 155 15.90 -8.53 10.63
C GLU A 155 14.43 -8.22 10.88
N ALA A 156 13.61 -9.26 11.09
CA ALA A 156 12.18 -9.09 11.35
C ALA A 156 11.87 -8.30 12.64
N ASN A 157 12.77 -8.30 13.63
CA ASN A 157 12.63 -7.52 14.87
C ASN A 157 13.16 -6.08 14.75
N LYS A 158 13.93 -5.76 13.70
CA LYS A 158 14.44 -4.40 13.45
C LYS A 158 13.42 -3.52 12.75
N LEU A 159 12.40 -4.11 12.13
CA LEU A 159 11.31 -3.36 11.49
C LEU A 159 10.46 -2.68 12.56
N ASP A 160 10.23 -1.39 12.40
CA ASP A 160 9.25 -0.65 13.20
C ASP A 160 7.80 -0.94 12.73
N HIS A 161 6.83 -0.37 13.45
CA HIS A 161 5.42 -0.59 13.15
C HIS A 161 4.98 0.00 11.80
N GLU A 162 5.65 1.04 11.30
CA GLU A 162 5.31 1.70 10.02
C GLU A 162 5.72 0.80 8.86
N ASN A 163 6.95 0.29 8.92
CA ASN A 163 7.47 -0.67 7.95
C ASN A 163 6.63 -1.95 7.90
N VAL A 164 6.22 -2.49 9.06
CA VAL A 164 5.33 -3.66 9.09
C VAL A 164 3.93 -3.33 8.55
N ALA A 165 3.39 -2.15 8.85
CA ALA A 165 2.10 -1.71 8.30
C ALA A 165 2.15 -1.61 6.77
N GLU A 166 3.22 -1.03 6.22
CA GLU A 166 3.43 -0.90 4.77
C GLU A 166 3.53 -2.28 4.08
N ILE A 167 4.37 -3.17 4.63
CA ILE A 167 4.55 -4.55 4.13
C ILE A 167 3.22 -5.31 4.11
N THR A 168 2.45 -5.21 5.20
CA THR A 168 1.21 -5.97 5.38
C THR A 168 0.03 -5.37 4.64
N GLN A 169 -0.03 -4.05 4.47
CA GLN A 169 -0.99 -3.40 3.58
C GLN A 169 -0.79 -3.85 2.13
N PHE A 170 0.45 -3.83 1.64
CA PHE A 170 0.75 -4.27 0.28
C PHE A 170 0.43 -5.75 0.11
N TYR A 171 0.87 -6.60 1.05
CA TYR A 171 0.62 -8.04 1.00
C TYR A 171 -0.88 -8.37 1.07
N SER A 172 -1.65 -7.67 1.90
CA SER A 172 -3.12 -7.79 1.96
C SER A 172 -3.75 -7.48 0.60
N THR A 173 -3.30 -6.42 -0.08
CA THR A 173 -3.82 -6.05 -1.41
C THR A 173 -3.52 -7.13 -2.46
N LEU A 174 -2.31 -7.69 -2.42
CA LEU A 174 -1.92 -8.80 -3.31
C LEU A 174 -2.74 -10.07 -3.05
N LEU A 175 -2.97 -10.43 -1.78
CA LEU A 175 -3.84 -11.55 -1.41
C LEU A 175 -5.28 -11.36 -1.89
N LEU A 176 -5.81 -10.13 -1.86
CA LEU A 176 -7.15 -9.82 -2.36
C LEU A 176 -7.24 -10.03 -3.89
N LEU A 177 -6.27 -9.51 -4.64
CA LEU A 177 -6.32 -9.49 -6.11
C LEU A 177 -5.85 -10.79 -6.77
N GLN A 178 -4.78 -11.42 -6.27
CA GLN A 178 -4.21 -12.65 -6.85
C GLN A 178 -4.55 -13.92 -6.07
N GLY A 179 -5.09 -13.80 -4.86
CA GLY A 179 -5.33 -14.95 -4.00
C GLY A 179 -4.03 -15.57 -3.47
N GLN A 180 -4.10 -16.85 -3.13
CA GLN A 180 -3.00 -17.63 -2.54
C GLN A 180 -2.46 -18.70 -3.49
N GLU A 181 -2.92 -18.69 -4.73
CA GLU A 181 -2.51 -19.68 -5.72
C GLU A 181 -1.00 -19.62 -5.94
N GLY A 182 -0.34 -20.78 -5.92
CA GLY A 182 1.10 -20.90 -6.08
C GLY A 182 1.95 -20.62 -4.84
N ILE A 183 1.37 -20.26 -3.69
CA ILE A 183 2.12 -20.15 -2.43
C ILE A 183 2.45 -21.56 -1.91
N PRO A 184 3.72 -21.94 -1.74
CA PRO A 184 4.08 -23.24 -1.17
C PRO A 184 3.53 -23.42 0.26
N PRO A 185 3.06 -24.62 0.65
CA PRO A 185 2.49 -24.85 1.99
C PRO A 185 3.43 -24.48 3.14
N GLU A 186 4.74 -24.70 2.98
CA GLU A 186 5.78 -24.34 3.93
C GLU A 186 5.94 -22.83 4.08
N ASP A 187 5.95 -22.09 2.97
CA ASP A 187 5.99 -20.63 2.96
C ASP A 187 4.73 -20.05 3.59
N LYS A 188 3.56 -20.63 3.28
CA LYS A 188 2.29 -20.24 3.88
C LYS A 188 2.32 -20.39 5.41
N ARG A 189 2.82 -21.52 5.94
CA ARG A 189 2.96 -21.72 7.39
C ARG A 189 3.94 -20.73 8.00
N ALA A 190 5.10 -20.52 7.37
CA ALA A 190 6.13 -19.62 7.87
C ALA A 190 5.64 -18.16 7.92
N VAL A 191 4.92 -17.69 6.89
CA VAL A 191 4.40 -16.31 6.87
C VAL A 191 3.31 -16.11 7.94
N ILE A 192 2.45 -17.11 8.18
CA ILE A 192 1.45 -17.06 9.25
C ILE A 192 2.12 -16.93 10.63
N ILE A 193 3.16 -17.72 10.90
CA ILE A 193 3.93 -17.63 12.14
C ILE A 193 4.54 -16.24 12.31
N ARG A 194 5.11 -15.68 11.22
CA ARG A 194 5.69 -14.34 11.24
C ARG A 194 4.65 -13.27 11.54
N LEU A 195 3.51 -13.31 10.84
CA LEU A 195 2.40 -12.37 11.02
C LEU A 195 1.86 -12.41 12.45
N LYS A 196 1.67 -13.61 13.03
CA LYS A 196 1.25 -13.76 14.43
C LYS A 196 2.25 -13.15 15.42
N ARG A 197 3.56 -13.30 15.16
CA ARG A 197 4.61 -12.67 15.98
C ARG A 197 4.57 -11.14 15.88
N TRP A 198 4.46 -10.59 14.66
CA TRP A 198 4.33 -9.14 14.48
C TRP A 198 3.05 -8.61 15.13
N ARG A 199 1.93 -9.33 15.07
CA ARG A 199 0.70 -8.95 15.77
C ARG A 199 0.93 -8.78 17.27
N THR A 200 1.59 -9.74 17.91
CA THR A 200 1.91 -9.64 19.35
C THR A 200 2.84 -8.47 19.65
N MET A 201 3.84 -8.23 18.80
CA MET A 201 4.81 -7.14 18.95
C MET A 201 4.16 -5.76 18.80
N PHE A 202 3.19 -5.62 17.89
CA PHE A 202 2.59 -4.35 17.51
C PHE A 202 1.12 -4.22 17.92
N LYS A 203 0.65 -4.97 18.93
CA LYS A 203 -0.75 -4.97 19.42
C LYS A 203 -1.29 -3.61 19.89
N ASN A 204 -0.41 -2.63 20.12
CA ASN A 204 -0.80 -1.27 20.53
C ASN A 204 -0.87 -0.30 19.35
N PHE A 205 -0.61 -0.76 18.12
CA PHE A 205 -0.62 0.02 16.89
C PHE A 205 -1.78 -0.44 16.01
N ALA A 206 -2.95 0.17 16.21
CA ALA A 206 -4.22 -0.29 15.63
C ALA A 206 -4.18 -0.49 14.10
N ILE A 207 -3.50 0.40 13.36
CA ILE A 207 -3.38 0.30 11.90
C ILE A 207 -2.55 -0.94 11.52
N THR A 208 -1.37 -1.11 12.12
CA THR A 208 -0.49 -2.25 11.86
C THR A 208 -1.18 -3.57 12.21
N GLU A 209 -1.84 -3.63 13.37
CA GLU A 209 -2.61 -4.80 13.79
C GLU A 209 -3.74 -5.12 12.79
N GLN A 210 -4.51 -4.12 12.36
CA GLN A 210 -5.58 -4.32 11.38
C GLN A 210 -5.06 -4.88 10.05
N GLN A 211 -3.92 -4.41 9.53
CA GLN A 211 -3.36 -4.95 8.29
C GLN A 211 -2.85 -6.38 8.46
N ILE A 212 -2.26 -6.71 9.61
CA ILE A 212 -1.86 -8.08 9.93
C ILE A 212 -3.07 -9.00 10.00
N GLU A 213 -4.16 -8.58 10.64
CA GLU A 213 -5.41 -9.33 10.73
C GLU A 213 -6.02 -9.62 9.35
N ARG A 214 -6.00 -8.66 8.42
CA ARG A 214 -6.47 -8.88 7.04
C ARG A 214 -5.62 -9.92 6.31
N CYS A 215 -4.30 -9.92 6.51
CA CYS A 215 -3.40 -10.92 5.95
C CYS A 215 -3.70 -12.32 6.54
N LEU A 216 -3.79 -12.42 7.86
CA LEU A 216 -4.10 -13.68 8.55
C LEU A 216 -5.47 -14.22 8.14
N GLY A 217 -6.50 -13.38 8.13
CA GLY A 217 -7.84 -13.74 7.66
C GLY A 217 -7.84 -14.21 6.22
N SER A 218 -7.08 -13.56 5.33
CA SER A 218 -6.95 -14.03 3.95
C SER A 218 -6.29 -15.41 3.89
N LEU A 219 -5.20 -15.65 4.63
CA LEU A 219 -4.41 -16.89 4.59
C LEU A 219 -5.07 -18.08 5.29
N GLU A 220 -5.64 -17.87 6.47
CA GLU A 220 -6.21 -18.92 7.33
C GLU A 220 -7.69 -19.18 7.03
N GLY A 221 -8.34 -18.29 6.28
CA GLY A 221 -9.76 -18.37 5.97
C GLY A 221 -10.59 -17.61 6.99
N ALA A 222 -10.80 -16.31 6.73
CA ALA A 222 -11.58 -15.42 7.57
C ALA A 222 -13.01 -15.94 7.74
N THR A 223 -13.62 -15.64 8.87
CA THR A 223 -15.03 -15.92 9.18
C THR A 223 -15.75 -14.62 9.56
N GLY A 224 -17.08 -14.65 9.56
CA GLY A 224 -17.90 -13.53 10.01
C GLY A 224 -17.61 -12.20 9.30
N GLU A 225 -17.49 -11.14 10.08
CA GLU A 225 -17.33 -9.76 9.59
C GLU A 225 -16.04 -9.56 8.78
N LEU A 226 -14.92 -10.15 9.21
CA LEU A 226 -13.64 -10.01 8.50
C LEU A 226 -13.72 -10.58 7.09
N ARG A 227 -14.43 -11.71 6.90
CA ARG A 227 -14.67 -12.28 5.56
C ARG A 227 -15.46 -11.31 4.69
N SER A 228 -16.52 -10.73 5.24
CA SER A 228 -17.34 -9.75 4.52
C SER A 228 -16.54 -8.51 4.13
N MET A 229 -15.69 -7.99 5.02
CA MET A 229 -14.81 -6.86 4.73
C MET A 229 -13.82 -7.16 3.60
N ILE A 230 -13.16 -8.33 3.64
CA ILE A 230 -12.23 -8.79 2.60
C ILE A 230 -12.96 -8.90 1.26
N GLN A 231 -14.17 -9.48 1.24
CA GLN A 231 -14.95 -9.63 0.02
C GLN A 231 -15.39 -8.28 -0.56
N VAL A 232 -15.86 -7.36 0.29
CA VAL A 232 -16.24 -6.00 -0.13
C VAL A 232 -15.05 -5.24 -0.70
N ALA A 233 -13.88 -5.31 -0.03
CA ALA A 233 -12.66 -4.67 -0.51
C ALA A 233 -12.26 -5.18 -1.90
N LYS A 234 -12.34 -6.50 -2.13
CA LYS A 234 -12.09 -7.09 -3.45
C LYS A 234 -13.08 -6.58 -4.50
N VAL A 235 -14.38 -6.55 -4.19
CA VAL A 235 -15.41 -6.03 -5.10
C VAL A 235 -15.16 -4.57 -5.45
N LEU A 236 -14.76 -3.73 -4.49
CA LEU A 236 -14.47 -2.31 -4.75
C LEU A 236 -13.25 -2.12 -5.65
N LEU A 237 -12.18 -2.90 -5.45
CA LEU A 237 -10.97 -2.83 -6.28
C LEU A 237 -11.22 -3.31 -7.72
N GLU A 238 -12.05 -4.35 -7.89
CA GLU A 238 -12.38 -4.91 -9.20
C GLU A 238 -13.54 -4.19 -9.90
N ALA A 239 -14.37 -3.43 -9.17
CA ALA A 239 -15.57 -2.80 -9.71
C ALA A 239 -15.30 -1.97 -10.97
N PRO A 240 -14.23 -1.17 -11.09
CA PRO A 240 -13.95 -0.41 -12.31
C PRO A 240 -13.73 -1.27 -13.56
N LEU A 241 -13.34 -2.54 -13.40
CA LEU A 241 -13.13 -3.50 -14.49
C LEU A 241 -14.39 -4.28 -14.84
N LYS A 242 -15.34 -4.34 -13.91
CA LYS A 242 -16.49 -5.25 -13.97
C LYS A 242 -17.83 -4.54 -14.07
N ARG A 243 -17.94 -3.31 -13.58
CA ARG A 243 -19.20 -2.55 -13.48
C ARG A 243 -19.17 -1.36 -14.41
N CYS A 244 -20.31 -1.08 -15.04
CA CYS A 244 -20.46 0.07 -15.91
C CYS A 244 -20.09 1.38 -15.18
N ALA A 245 -19.15 2.14 -15.71
CA ALA A 245 -18.64 3.35 -15.06
C ALA A 245 -19.54 4.60 -15.24
N SER A 246 -20.77 4.45 -15.75
CA SER A 246 -21.75 5.55 -15.80
C SER A 246 -22.40 5.87 -14.44
N GLY A 247 -21.94 5.22 -13.37
CA GLY A 247 -22.34 5.52 -12.00
C GLY A 247 -23.78 5.10 -11.69
N GLU A 248 -24.48 5.95 -10.96
CA GLU A 248 -25.84 5.72 -10.40
C GLU A 248 -26.90 5.36 -11.44
N THR A 249 -26.64 5.65 -12.72
CA THR A 249 -27.56 5.37 -13.82
C THR A 249 -27.50 3.92 -14.32
N CYS A 250 -26.50 3.13 -13.90
CA CYS A 250 -26.35 1.78 -14.39
C CYS A 250 -25.60 0.85 -13.42
N GLU A 251 -26.29 -0.21 -12.98
CA GLU A 251 -25.72 -1.22 -12.09
C GLU A 251 -25.13 -2.43 -12.84
N ARG A 252 -25.11 -2.39 -14.19
CA ARG A 252 -24.67 -3.53 -15.00
C ARG A 252 -23.26 -3.98 -14.65
N ASN A 253 -23.11 -5.28 -14.53
CA ASN A 253 -21.85 -5.98 -14.33
C ASN A 253 -21.56 -6.92 -15.53
N VAL A 254 -20.29 -7.25 -15.72
CA VAL A 254 -19.84 -8.32 -16.64
C VAL A 254 -20.40 -9.68 -16.25
N ASP A 255 -20.67 -9.91 -14.96
CA ASP A 255 -21.14 -11.18 -14.42
C ASP A 255 -22.68 -11.37 -14.52
N ASP A 256 -23.42 -10.38 -15.04
CA ASP A 256 -24.90 -10.42 -15.11
C ASP A 256 -25.48 -11.37 -16.18
N GLY A 257 -24.65 -12.15 -16.89
CA GLY A 257 -25.07 -13.03 -18.00
C GLY A 257 -25.61 -12.30 -19.23
N LYS A 258 -25.44 -10.97 -19.29
CA LYS A 258 -25.87 -10.09 -20.39
C LYS A 258 -24.74 -9.86 -21.40
N ALA A 259 -25.04 -9.12 -22.47
CA ALA A 259 -24.04 -8.75 -23.49
C ALA A 259 -22.77 -8.13 -22.87
N PRO A 260 -21.56 -8.44 -23.38
CA PRO A 260 -20.30 -7.91 -22.86
C PRO A 260 -20.27 -6.38 -22.77
N LEU A 261 -19.60 -5.85 -21.75
CA LEU A 261 -19.38 -4.41 -21.61
C LEU A 261 -18.26 -3.95 -22.56
N LEU A 262 -18.39 -2.73 -23.09
CA LEU A 262 -17.40 -2.05 -23.91
C LEU A 262 -16.29 -1.46 -23.03
N ASN A 263 -15.03 -1.83 -23.26
CA ASN A 263 -13.89 -1.20 -22.62
C ASN A 263 -13.61 0.19 -23.24
N CYS A 264 -13.21 1.15 -22.40
CA CYS A 264 -12.65 2.42 -22.86
C CYS A 264 -11.53 2.18 -23.87
N SER A 265 -11.62 2.76 -25.07
CA SER A 265 -10.65 2.55 -26.14
C SER A 265 -9.23 3.01 -25.80
N ARG A 266 -9.08 4.00 -24.92
CA ARG A 266 -7.79 4.55 -24.50
C ARG A 266 -7.18 3.79 -23.32
N CYS A 267 -7.88 3.75 -22.17
CA CYS A 267 -7.30 3.17 -20.96
C CYS A 267 -7.48 1.65 -20.82
N LYS A 268 -8.45 1.07 -21.55
CA LYS A 268 -8.85 -0.36 -21.47
C LYS A 268 -9.34 -0.83 -20.09
N THR A 269 -9.37 0.05 -19.10
CA THR A 269 -9.65 -0.26 -17.70
C THR A 269 -11.12 -0.03 -17.35
N ALA A 270 -11.68 1.14 -17.67
CA ALA A 270 -13.11 1.40 -17.44
C ALA A 270 -13.98 0.67 -18.46
N VAL A 271 -15.12 0.13 -18.02
CA VAL A 271 -16.09 -0.59 -18.84
C VAL A 271 -17.45 0.11 -18.87
N TYR A 272 -18.19 -0.03 -19.97
CA TYR A 272 -19.45 0.66 -20.22
C TYR A 272 -20.46 -0.24 -20.93
N CYS A 273 -21.76 -0.02 -20.73
CA CYS A 273 -22.78 -0.72 -21.52
C CYS A 273 -22.73 -0.35 -23.02
N GLY A 274 -22.22 0.84 -23.33
CA GLY A 274 -22.08 1.34 -24.70
C GLY A 274 -21.61 2.80 -24.73
N PRO A 275 -21.50 3.40 -25.93
CA PRO A 275 -20.96 4.76 -26.11
C PRO A 275 -21.70 5.85 -25.33
N ALA A 276 -23.02 5.75 -25.18
CA ALA A 276 -23.81 6.73 -24.42
C ALA A 276 -23.38 6.80 -22.94
N HIS A 277 -23.14 5.65 -22.31
CA HIS A 277 -22.69 5.56 -20.92
C HIS A 277 -21.26 6.06 -20.77
N GLN A 278 -20.40 5.80 -21.76
CA GLN A 278 -19.05 6.35 -21.80
C GLN A 278 -19.06 7.88 -21.91
N GLN A 279 -19.92 8.44 -22.77
CA GLN A 279 -20.06 9.89 -22.94
C GLN A 279 -20.56 10.55 -21.65
N ALA A 280 -21.55 9.96 -20.96
CA ALA A 280 -22.07 10.45 -19.69
C ALA A 280 -20.98 10.47 -18.60
N ALA A 281 -20.17 9.43 -18.50
CA ALA A 281 -19.08 9.32 -17.52
C ALA A 281 -17.82 10.14 -17.90
N TRP A 282 -17.75 10.70 -19.10
CA TRP A 282 -16.49 11.21 -19.66
C TRP A 282 -15.90 12.36 -18.85
N ARG A 283 -16.74 13.24 -18.28
CA ARG A 283 -16.28 14.38 -17.48
C ARG A 283 -15.43 13.93 -16.28
N GLU A 284 -15.83 12.84 -15.63
CA GLU A 284 -15.15 12.29 -14.46
C GLU A 284 -14.02 11.32 -14.86
N HIS A 285 -14.21 10.58 -15.95
CA HIS A 285 -13.21 9.62 -16.42
C HIS A 285 -12.00 10.27 -17.10
N LYS A 286 -12.20 11.35 -17.87
CA LYS A 286 -11.16 11.98 -18.70
C LYS A 286 -9.86 12.31 -17.93
N PRO A 287 -9.89 12.90 -16.71
CA PRO A 287 -8.68 13.23 -15.96
C PRO A 287 -7.84 12.02 -15.51
N ILE A 288 -8.42 10.83 -15.47
CA ILE A 288 -7.77 9.59 -15.03
C ILE A 288 -7.61 8.56 -16.17
N CYS A 289 -7.98 8.94 -17.39
CA CYS A 289 -7.95 8.11 -18.58
C CYS A 289 -6.59 8.24 -19.29
N TYR A 290 -5.65 7.35 -18.95
CA TYR A 290 -4.31 7.27 -19.53
C TYR A 290 -4.18 5.98 -20.32
N ALA A 291 -3.37 5.99 -21.39
CA ALA A 291 -3.07 4.77 -22.12
C ALA A 291 -2.08 3.92 -21.30
N PRO A 292 -2.42 2.67 -20.95
CA PRO A 292 -1.53 1.81 -20.18
C PRO A 292 -0.37 1.32 -21.05
N SER A 293 0.80 1.14 -20.44
CA SER A 293 1.98 0.53 -21.09
C SER A 293 1.96 -1.01 -21.09
N PHE A 294 0.80 -1.62 -20.82
CA PHE A 294 0.58 -3.07 -20.68
C PHE A 294 -0.82 -3.53 -21.10
#